data_AF-A0ABD6VRJ3-F1
#
_entry.id   AF-A0ABD6VRJ3-F1
#
_cell.length_a   1.000
_cell.length_b   1.000
_cell.length_c   1.000
_cell.angle_alpha   90.00
_cell.angle_beta   90.00
_cell.angle_gamma   90.00
#
_symmetry.space_group_name_H-M   'P 1'
#
loop_
_entity.id
_entity.type
_entity.pdbx_description
1 polymer ?
#
loop_
_entity_poly.entity_id
_entity_poly.type
_entity_poly.pdbx_seq_one_letter_code
_entity_poly.pdbx_strand_id
1 'polypeptide(L)'
;MDIEQRNIGKNQTVINNESGVININNHGQYTNLAGENTVHIYKKISRSEQGKFIVSFVSVCLLPGLSLIADLMQIHPALNLPFWVYVAAFGVILAVVLAGYYDNLRILVSGAPNENECKQLYADRLFSRTEDGYVVFTHTTGCIYPDCCGKIVIATAPERYNGEYSFFGKCSLAGGQHSYGIDYNFKAYPIKVDWRPIPKPNK
;
A
#
# COMPACT_ATOMS: atom_id res chain seq x y z
N MET A 1 30.97 -32.92 4.38
CA MET A 1 30.77 -31.72 5.22
C MET A 1 29.46 -31.96 5.95
N ASP A 2 29.57 -32.51 7.15
CA ASP A 2 28.41 -32.94 7.93
C ASP A 2 27.69 -31.74 8.51
N ILE A 3 26.39 -31.66 8.25
CA ILE A 3 25.53 -30.59 8.76
C ILE A 3 25.08 -31.02 10.16
N GLU A 4 25.77 -30.55 11.20
CA GLU A 4 25.25 -30.64 12.57
C GLU A 4 24.04 -29.70 12.72
N GLN A 5 22.84 -30.27 12.67
CA GLN A 5 21.62 -29.56 13.04
C GLN A 5 21.42 -29.62 14.56
N ARG A 6 21.66 -28.49 15.25
CA ARG A 6 21.28 -28.34 16.67
C ARG A 6 19.77 -28.17 16.79
N ASN A 7 19.09 -29.23 17.22
CA ASN A 7 17.67 -29.22 17.58
C ASN A 7 17.48 -28.60 18.97
N ILE A 8 16.93 -27.39 19.04
CA ILE A 8 16.51 -26.75 20.29
C ILE A 8 15.02 -26.42 20.16
N GLY A 9 14.16 -27.32 20.62
CA GLY A 9 12.70 -27.12 20.67
C GLY A 9 11.96 -28.35 21.18
N LYS A 10 11.05 -28.18 22.14
CA LYS A 10 10.39 -29.29 22.87
C LYS A 10 9.36 -30.10 22.06
N ASN A 11 8.87 -29.61 20.91
CA ASN A 11 7.84 -30.27 20.10
C ASN A 11 8.10 -30.09 18.59
N GLN A 12 8.93 -30.94 18.00
CA GLN A 12 9.05 -31.06 16.54
C GLN A 12 8.72 -32.48 16.11
N THR A 13 7.74 -32.64 15.23
CA THR A 13 7.41 -33.93 14.62
C THR A 13 8.36 -34.14 13.45
N VAL A 14 9.32 -35.04 13.61
CA VAL A 14 10.30 -35.38 12.59
C VAL A 14 9.90 -36.72 11.97
N ILE A 15 9.64 -36.76 10.67
CA ILE A 15 9.55 -38.03 9.93
C ILE A 15 10.95 -38.30 9.37
N ASN A 16 11.56 -39.38 9.83
CA ASN A 16 12.85 -39.83 9.33
C ASN A 16 12.59 -40.86 8.22
N ASN A 17 12.91 -40.51 6.97
CA ASN A 17 12.94 -41.46 5.87
C ASN A 17 14.37 -41.53 5.29
N GLU A 18 14.64 -42.54 4.48
CA GLU A 18 15.95 -42.83 3.91
C GLU A 18 16.49 -41.72 2.98
N SER A 19 15.71 -40.67 2.70
CA SER A 19 16.10 -39.50 1.91
C SER A 19 16.49 -38.27 2.74
N GLY A 20 16.54 -38.41 4.08
CA GLY A 20 16.96 -37.36 5.00
C GLY A 20 15.81 -36.76 5.82
N VAL A 21 16.18 -35.98 6.83
CA VAL A 21 15.26 -35.38 7.81
C VAL A 21 14.50 -34.22 7.16
N ILE A 22 13.19 -34.40 6.93
CA ILE A 22 12.30 -33.34 6.45
C ILE A 22 11.62 -32.71 7.66
N ASN A 23 11.90 -31.43 7.91
CA ASN A 23 11.23 -30.65 8.96
C ASN A 23 9.85 -30.19 8.46
N ILE A 24 8.79 -30.84 8.94
CA ILE A 24 7.40 -30.65 8.48
C ILE A 24 6.78 -29.33 9.00
N ASN A 25 7.43 -28.65 9.95
CA ASN A 25 6.83 -27.49 10.61
C ASN A 25 6.81 -26.19 9.78
N ASN A 26 7.49 -26.12 8.64
CA ASN A 26 7.59 -24.88 7.85
C ASN A 26 6.59 -24.76 6.68
N HIS A 27 5.80 -25.80 6.38
CA HIS A 27 4.89 -25.79 5.22
C HIS A 27 3.47 -25.26 5.47
N GLY A 28 3.20 -24.63 6.62
CA GLY A 28 1.83 -24.16 6.94
C GLY A 28 1.71 -22.90 7.79
N GLN A 29 2.80 -22.22 8.09
CA GLN A 29 2.73 -20.99 8.89
C GLN A 29 2.33 -19.82 8.00
N TYR A 30 1.08 -19.36 8.15
CA TYR A 30 0.60 -18.10 7.59
C TYR A 30 -0.05 -17.28 8.71
N THR A 31 -0.09 -15.97 8.52
CA THR A 31 -0.92 -15.09 9.36
C THR A 31 -2.00 -14.44 8.53
N ASN A 32 -3.19 -14.29 9.09
CA ASN A 32 -4.31 -13.68 8.41
C ASN A 32 -4.25 -12.16 8.59
N LEU A 33 -4.16 -11.42 7.49
CA LEU A 33 -4.16 -9.96 7.48
C LEU A 33 -5.56 -9.35 7.58
N ALA A 34 -6.61 -10.15 7.39
CA ALA A 34 -8.02 -9.74 7.45
C ALA A 34 -8.82 -10.47 8.55
N GLY A 35 -8.16 -10.93 9.62
CA GLY A 35 -8.81 -11.62 10.75
C GLY A 35 -9.25 -10.69 11.89
N GLU A 36 -9.89 -11.24 12.93
CA GLU A 36 -10.46 -10.48 14.07
C GLU A 36 -9.44 -9.58 14.81
N ASN A 37 -8.16 -9.95 14.82
CA ASN A 37 -7.09 -9.21 15.50
C ASN A 37 -6.35 -8.21 14.59
N THR A 38 -6.92 -7.87 13.43
CA THR A 38 -6.25 -7.04 12.43
C THR A 38 -6.76 -5.60 12.48
N VAL A 39 -5.84 -4.66 12.23
CA VAL A 39 -6.24 -3.25 12.16
C VAL A 39 -6.78 -3.01 10.77
N HIS A 40 -8.08 -2.71 10.70
CA HIS A 40 -8.71 -2.35 9.46
C HIS A 40 -8.97 -0.85 9.38
N ILE A 41 -8.40 -0.22 8.36
CA ILE A 41 -8.74 1.16 7.99
C ILE A 41 -9.56 1.06 6.71
N TYR A 42 -10.85 1.37 6.77
CA TYR A 42 -11.75 1.36 5.62
C TYR A 42 -12.22 2.76 5.27
N LYS A 43 -12.24 3.07 3.98
CA LYS A 43 -12.87 4.27 3.42
C LYS A 43 -13.71 3.85 2.24
N LYS A 44 -15.02 4.10 2.31
CA LYS A 44 -15.93 3.92 1.17
C LYS A 44 -15.91 5.18 0.32
N ILE A 45 -15.95 5.01 -0.99
CA ILE A 45 -16.06 6.07 -1.98
C ILE A 45 -17.18 5.67 -2.93
N SER A 46 -18.31 6.33 -2.82
CA SER A 46 -19.46 6.07 -3.69
C SER A 46 -19.22 6.60 -5.12
N ARG A 47 -19.94 6.08 -6.12
CA ARG A 47 -19.91 6.59 -7.50
C ARG A 47 -20.33 8.05 -7.55
N SER A 48 -21.30 8.44 -6.72
CA SER A 48 -21.74 9.83 -6.57
C SER A 48 -20.61 10.72 -6.07
N GLU A 49 -19.88 10.30 -5.03
CA GLU A 49 -18.71 11.03 -4.52
C GLU A 49 -17.57 11.08 -5.54
N GLN A 50 -17.36 10.02 -6.31
CA GLN A 50 -16.36 10.00 -7.37
C GLN A 50 -16.72 10.95 -8.53
N GLY A 51 -17.99 10.98 -8.93
CA GLY A 51 -18.50 11.92 -9.93
C GLY A 51 -18.43 13.36 -9.43
N LYS A 52 -18.83 13.60 -8.18
CA LYS A 52 -18.64 14.90 -7.51
C LYS A 52 -17.16 15.27 -7.44
N PHE A 53 -16.25 14.34 -7.18
CA PHE A 53 -14.82 14.60 -7.25
C PHE A 53 -14.41 15.04 -8.65
N ILE A 54 -14.78 14.35 -9.72
CA ILE A 54 -14.39 14.74 -11.08
C ILE A 54 -14.89 16.16 -11.39
N VAL A 55 -16.16 16.44 -11.07
CA VAL A 55 -16.76 17.76 -11.30
C VAL A 55 -16.11 18.83 -10.42
N SER A 56 -15.96 18.58 -9.12
CA SER A 56 -15.33 19.51 -8.17
C SER A 56 -13.84 19.71 -8.43
N PHE A 57 -13.11 18.69 -8.87
CA PHE A 57 -11.69 18.80 -9.23
C PHE A 57 -11.54 19.68 -10.47
N VAL A 58 -12.36 19.47 -11.50
CA VAL A 58 -12.44 20.36 -12.66
C VAL A 58 -12.79 21.78 -12.21
N SER A 59 -13.85 21.94 -11.41
CA SER A 59 -14.25 23.26 -10.91
C SER A 59 -13.16 23.94 -10.07
N VAL A 60 -12.48 23.23 -9.17
CA VAL A 60 -11.49 23.81 -8.23
C VAL A 60 -10.11 23.98 -8.86
N CYS A 61 -9.74 23.19 -9.86
CA CYS A 61 -8.47 23.39 -10.58
C CYS A 61 -8.60 24.38 -11.75
N LEU A 62 -9.72 24.39 -12.49
CA LEU A 62 -9.93 25.32 -13.62
C LEU A 62 -10.55 26.66 -13.19
N LEU A 63 -11.60 26.69 -12.37
CA LEU A 63 -12.31 27.95 -12.07
C LEU A 63 -11.49 28.86 -11.15
N PRO A 64 -10.90 28.40 -10.03
CA PRO A 64 -9.93 29.19 -9.28
C PRO A 64 -8.70 29.54 -10.10
N GLY A 65 -8.20 28.68 -10.99
CA GLY A 65 -7.07 29.03 -11.85
C GLY A 65 -7.35 30.24 -12.74
N LEU A 66 -8.55 30.31 -13.32
CA LEU A 66 -8.99 31.42 -14.19
C LEU A 66 -9.48 32.64 -13.39
N SER A 67 -10.21 32.42 -12.29
CA SER A 67 -10.71 33.48 -11.40
C SER A 67 -9.58 34.15 -10.62
N LEU A 68 -8.57 33.39 -10.13
CA LEU A 68 -7.44 33.97 -9.42
C LEU A 68 -6.58 34.83 -10.32
N ILE A 69 -6.41 34.51 -11.61
CA ILE A 69 -5.68 35.40 -12.53
C ILE A 69 -6.44 36.73 -12.65
N ALA A 70 -7.77 36.69 -12.77
CA ALA A 70 -8.61 37.89 -12.84
C ALA A 70 -8.59 38.68 -11.51
N ASP A 71 -8.74 38.00 -10.37
CA ASP A 71 -8.75 38.59 -9.03
C ASP A 71 -7.36 39.11 -8.62
N LEU A 72 -6.27 38.43 -9.01
CA LEU A 72 -4.89 38.92 -8.85
C LEU A 72 -4.69 40.23 -9.60
N MET A 73 -5.16 40.34 -10.84
CA MET A 73 -5.04 41.56 -11.63
C MET A 73 -5.84 42.73 -11.03
N GLN A 74 -6.95 42.46 -10.33
CA GLN A 74 -7.76 43.49 -9.66
C GLN A 74 -7.31 43.83 -8.24
N ILE A 75 -6.82 42.88 -7.45
CA ILE A 75 -6.49 43.05 -6.03
C ILE A 75 -5.03 43.48 -5.82
N HIS A 76 -4.12 43.10 -6.72
CA HIS A 76 -2.70 43.44 -6.61
C HIS A 76 -2.44 44.96 -6.47
N PRO A 77 -3.15 45.86 -7.18
CA PRO A 77 -3.03 47.30 -6.98
C PRO A 77 -3.54 47.78 -5.60
N ALA A 78 -4.49 47.08 -4.98
CA ALA A 78 -5.17 47.51 -3.76
C ALA A 78 -4.46 47.06 -2.47
N LEU A 79 -3.86 45.87 -2.47
CA LEU A 79 -3.21 45.28 -1.29
C LEU A 79 -1.69 45.44 -1.27
N ASN A 80 -1.07 45.81 -2.40
CA ASN A 80 0.38 46.01 -2.56
C ASN A 80 1.26 44.92 -1.92
N LEU A 81 0.75 43.67 -1.90
CA LEU A 81 1.50 42.53 -1.42
C LEU A 81 2.44 42.02 -2.53
N PRO A 82 3.64 41.53 -2.18
CA PRO A 82 4.54 40.94 -3.17
C PRO A 82 3.88 39.72 -3.80
N PHE A 83 4.06 39.56 -5.11
CA PHE A 83 3.44 38.50 -5.93
C PHE A 83 3.55 37.09 -5.31
N TRP A 84 4.69 36.79 -4.66
CA TRP A 84 4.95 35.52 -3.98
C TRP A 84 3.92 35.15 -2.90
N VAL A 85 3.28 36.12 -2.24
CA VAL A 85 2.24 35.86 -1.22
C VAL A 85 1.02 35.20 -1.84
N TYR A 86 0.62 35.64 -3.03
CA TYR A 86 -0.51 35.04 -3.75
C TYR A 86 -0.19 33.65 -4.27
N VAL A 87 1.03 33.45 -4.78
CA VAL A 87 1.53 32.13 -5.19
C VAL A 87 1.53 31.16 -4.01
N ALA A 88 1.97 31.62 -2.83
CA ALA A 88 1.95 30.81 -1.61
C ALA A 88 0.53 30.45 -1.17
N ALA A 89 -0.40 31.42 -1.14
CA ALA A 89 -1.80 31.18 -0.78
C ALA A 89 -2.46 30.17 -1.74
N PHE A 90 -2.22 30.30 -3.04
CA PHE A 90 -2.69 29.34 -4.03
C PHE A 90 -2.09 27.95 -3.81
N GLY A 91 -0.78 27.87 -3.59
CA GLY A 91 -0.09 26.62 -3.31
C GLY A 91 -0.68 25.88 -2.11
N VAL A 92 -1.05 26.61 -1.05
CA VAL A 92 -1.71 26.04 0.14
C VAL A 92 -3.10 25.51 -0.19
N ILE A 93 -3.95 26.30 -0.88
CA ILE A 93 -5.30 25.85 -1.27
C ILE A 93 -5.22 24.61 -2.15
N LEU A 94 -4.34 24.63 -3.16
CA LEU A 94 -4.12 23.51 -4.06
C LEU A 94 -3.65 22.27 -3.31
N ALA A 95 -2.72 22.41 -2.36
CA ALA A 95 -2.23 21.29 -1.55
C ALA A 95 -3.32 20.67 -0.69
N VAL A 96 -4.16 21.48 -0.03
CA VAL A 96 -5.28 21.00 0.79
C VAL A 96 -6.30 20.24 -0.07
N VAL A 97 -6.65 20.78 -1.24
CA VAL A 97 -7.56 20.13 -2.20
C VAL A 97 -6.96 18.79 -2.66
N LEU A 98 -5.71 18.79 -3.12
CA LEU A 98 -5.05 17.57 -3.57
C LEU A 98 -4.96 16.51 -2.47
N ALA A 99 -4.69 16.91 -1.22
CA ALA A 99 -4.64 15.98 -0.09
C ALA A 99 -6.01 15.35 0.20
N GLY A 100 -7.08 16.17 0.24
CA GLY A 100 -8.44 15.67 0.50
C GLY A 100 -8.96 14.72 -0.58
N TYR A 101 -8.55 14.95 -1.83
CA TYR A 101 -8.97 14.16 -2.98
C TYR A 101 -7.95 13.12 -3.46
N TYR A 102 -6.85 12.92 -2.73
CA TYR A 102 -5.74 12.09 -3.17
C TYR A 102 -6.14 10.65 -3.53
N ASP A 103 -6.98 10.02 -2.70
CA ASP A 103 -7.48 8.66 -2.97
C ASP A 103 -8.29 8.61 -4.28
N ASN A 104 -9.15 9.60 -4.53
CA ASN A 104 -9.97 9.66 -5.74
C ASN A 104 -9.11 9.84 -6.99
N LEU A 105 -8.12 10.75 -6.92
CA LEU A 105 -7.16 10.95 -7.99
C LEU A 105 -6.37 9.67 -8.29
N ARG A 106 -5.92 8.97 -7.25
CA ARG A 106 -5.19 7.71 -7.40
C ARG A 106 -6.04 6.61 -8.03
N ILE A 107 -7.32 6.49 -7.67
CA ILE A 107 -8.23 5.51 -8.28
C ILE A 107 -8.42 5.81 -9.76
N LEU A 108 -8.61 7.09 -10.12
CA LEU A 108 -8.75 7.52 -11.51
C LEU A 108 -7.52 7.15 -12.36
N VAL A 109 -6.31 7.37 -11.82
CA VAL A 109 -5.05 7.11 -12.53
C VAL A 109 -4.70 5.62 -12.59
N SER A 110 -5.01 4.86 -11.52
CA SER A 110 -4.61 3.44 -11.43
C SER A 110 -5.51 2.51 -12.26
N GLY A 111 -6.66 3.01 -12.72
CA GLY A 111 -7.68 2.22 -13.41
C GLY A 111 -8.48 1.35 -12.44
N ALA A 112 -9.75 1.10 -12.76
CA ALA A 112 -10.61 0.30 -11.91
C ALA A 112 -10.13 -1.19 -11.87
N PRO A 113 -10.18 -1.86 -10.71
CA PRO A 113 -10.06 -3.32 -10.64
C PRO A 113 -11.30 -3.98 -11.26
N ASN A 114 -11.17 -5.25 -11.67
CA ASN A 114 -12.30 -6.05 -12.12
C ASN A 114 -13.25 -6.35 -10.93
N GLU A 115 -14.44 -6.87 -11.23
CA GLU A 115 -15.35 -7.35 -10.21
C GLU A 115 -14.70 -8.51 -9.43
N ASN A 116 -14.78 -8.44 -8.09
CA ASN A 116 -14.14 -9.38 -7.15
C ASN A 116 -12.60 -9.34 -7.08
N GLU A 117 -11.96 -8.34 -7.68
CA GLU A 117 -10.52 -8.10 -7.52
C GLU A 117 -10.25 -6.90 -6.61
N CYS A 118 -9.07 -6.91 -5.97
CA CYS A 118 -8.50 -5.72 -5.36
C CYS A 118 -7.13 -5.42 -5.99
N LYS A 119 -6.77 -4.14 -6.04
CA LYS A 119 -5.49 -3.66 -6.55
C LYS A 119 -4.80 -2.80 -5.50
N GLN A 120 -3.49 -2.69 -5.58
CA GLN A 120 -2.73 -1.73 -4.77
C GLN A 120 -2.97 -0.32 -5.30
N LEU A 121 -3.37 0.60 -4.42
CA LEU A 121 -3.65 1.99 -4.76
C LEU A 121 -2.39 2.85 -4.61
N TYR A 122 -1.78 2.85 -3.42
CA TYR A 122 -0.48 3.41 -3.10
C TYR A 122 -0.03 2.93 -1.71
N ALA A 123 1.27 2.88 -1.47
CA ALA A 123 1.84 2.42 -0.20
C ALA A 123 1.22 1.07 0.23
N ASP A 124 0.56 1.01 1.37
CA ASP A 124 -0.10 -0.17 1.93
C ASP A 124 -1.61 -0.23 1.68
N ARG A 125 -2.16 0.78 0.98
CA ARG A 125 -3.57 0.87 0.67
C ARG A 125 -3.92 0.06 -0.56
N LEU A 126 -4.95 -0.75 -0.41
CA LEU A 126 -5.62 -1.47 -1.47
C LEU A 126 -6.98 -0.83 -1.77
N PHE A 127 -7.53 -1.17 -2.92
CA PHE A 127 -8.90 -0.81 -3.26
C PHE A 127 -9.57 -1.90 -4.08
N SER A 128 -10.87 -2.08 -3.86
CA SER A 128 -11.72 -2.98 -4.66
C SER A 128 -12.97 -2.26 -5.13
N ARG A 129 -13.56 -2.77 -6.21
CA ARG A 129 -14.81 -2.28 -6.76
C ARG A 129 -15.99 -2.84 -5.98
N THR A 130 -16.97 -1.99 -5.69
CA THR A 130 -18.25 -2.38 -5.10
C THR A 130 -19.37 -2.03 -6.07
N GLU A 131 -20.60 -2.49 -5.80
CA GLU A 131 -21.77 -2.16 -6.61
C GLU A 131 -21.93 -0.64 -6.77
N ASP A 132 -21.77 0.09 -5.66
CA ASP A 132 -21.97 1.54 -5.57
C ASP A 132 -20.67 2.36 -5.63
N GLY A 133 -19.53 1.78 -6.02
CA GLY A 133 -18.28 2.54 -6.17
C GLY A 133 -17.04 1.74 -5.81
N TYR A 134 -16.30 2.21 -4.80
CA TYR A 134 -15.03 1.64 -4.38
C TYR A 134 -14.92 1.59 -2.86
N VAL A 135 -14.18 0.61 -2.37
CA VAL A 135 -13.69 0.60 -0.99
C VAL A 135 -12.18 0.64 -1.02
N VAL A 136 -11.59 1.60 -0.30
CA VAL A 136 -10.15 1.72 -0.07
C VAL A 136 -9.88 1.19 1.32
N PHE A 137 -8.89 0.31 1.46
CA PHE A 137 -8.62 -0.34 2.73
C PHE A 137 -7.15 -0.68 2.95
N THR A 138 -6.77 -0.76 4.22
CA THR A 138 -5.48 -1.30 4.67
C THR A 138 -5.74 -2.50 5.57
N HIS A 139 -4.97 -3.57 5.37
CA HIS A 139 -4.99 -4.77 6.19
C HIS A 139 -3.59 -5.00 6.75
N THR A 140 -3.50 -5.05 8.08
CA THR A 140 -2.23 -5.25 8.77
C THR A 140 -2.42 -6.07 10.04
N THR A 141 -1.45 -6.95 10.29
CA THR A 141 -1.42 -7.84 11.45
C THR A 141 0.00 -7.91 12.02
N GLY A 142 0.14 -8.51 13.20
CA GLY A 142 1.43 -8.76 13.83
C GLY A 142 2.31 -9.69 12.98
N CYS A 143 3.62 -9.49 13.06
CA CYS A 143 4.60 -10.39 12.47
C CYS A 143 4.50 -11.78 13.11
N ILE A 144 4.58 -12.84 12.30
CA ILE A 144 4.49 -14.23 12.79
C ILE A 144 5.73 -14.67 13.59
N TYR A 145 6.85 -13.95 13.44
CA TYR A 145 8.10 -14.30 14.12
C TYR A 145 8.01 -13.93 15.61
N PRO A 146 8.29 -14.87 16.53
CA PRO A 146 7.98 -14.73 17.97
C PRO A 146 8.69 -13.56 18.66
N ASP A 147 9.84 -13.14 18.15
CA ASP A 147 10.62 -12.01 18.70
C ASP A 147 10.40 -10.69 17.93
N CYS A 148 9.46 -10.66 16.98
CA CYS A 148 9.20 -9.50 16.15
C CYS A 148 7.87 -8.84 16.53
N CYS A 149 7.94 -7.71 17.23
CA CYS A 149 6.76 -6.89 17.56
C CYS A 149 6.27 -6.01 16.40
N GLY A 150 6.83 -6.19 15.19
CA GLY A 150 6.49 -5.37 14.04
C GLY A 150 5.16 -5.80 13.41
N LYS A 151 4.64 -4.94 12.53
CA LYS A 151 3.42 -5.22 11.77
C LYS A 151 3.75 -5.50 10.32
N ILE A 152 3.00 -6.41 9.71
CA ILE A 152 3.10 -6.71 8.29
C ILE A 152 2.34 -5.61 7.55
N VAL A 153 3.05 -4.93 6.67
CA VAL A 153 2.51 -3.84 5.84
C VAL A 153 2.62 -4.27 4.38
N ILE A 154 1.55 -4.08 3.61
CA ILE A 154 1.54 -4.38 2.18
C ILE A 154 2.53 -3.45 1.47
N ALA A 155 3.32 -4.01 0.57
CA ALA A 155 4.34 -3.34 -0.21
C ALA A 155 4.18 -3.70 -1.68
N THR A 156 4.70 -2.82 -2.54
CA THR A 156 4.80 -3.09 -3.98
C THR A 156 5.66 -4.31 -4.23
N ALA A 157 5.31 -5.08 -5.25
CA ALA A 157 6.07 -6.26 -5.62
C ALA A 157 7.55 -5.94 -5.88
N PRO A 158 8.48 -6.82 -5.47
CA PRO A 158 9.89 -6.68 -5.81
C PRO A 158 10.07 -6.82 -7.32
N GLU A 159 10.92 -5.99 -7.92
CA GLU A 159 11.18 -6.01 -9.37
C GLU A 159 11.71 -7.37 -9.85
N ARG A 160 12.40 -8.12 -8.98
CA ARG A 160 13.02 -9.41 -9.28
C ARG A 160 12.11 -10.61 -9.05
N TYR A 161 10.89 -10.39 -8.56
CA TYR A 161 9.98 -11.48 -8.22
C TYR A 161 9.14 -11.89 -9.44
N ASN A 162 9.12 -13.19 -9.73
CA ASN A 162 8.36 -13.79 -10.83
C ASN A 162 7.59 -15.04 -10.38
N GLY A 163 7.05 -15.03 -9.15
CA GLY A 163 6.26 -16.14 -8.61
C GLY A 163 4.77 -15.80 -8.49
N GLU A 164 4.07 -16.52 -7.62
CA GLU A 164 2.60 -16.64 -7.68
C GLU A 164 1.80 -15.69 -6.76
N TYR A 165 2.45 -15.00 -5.81
CA TYR A 165 1.73 -14.14 -4.87
C TYR A 165 1.20 -12.85 -5.51
N SER A 166 -0.04 -12.52 -5.19
CA SER A 166 -0.74 -11.34 -5.67
C SER A 166 -0.22 -10.05 -5.02
N PHE A 167 0.13 -10.11 -3.74
CA PHE A 167 0.68 -8.99 -2.98
C PHE A 167 1.91 -9.40 -2.18
N PHE A 168 2.67 -8.39 -1.73
CA PHE A 168 3.84 -8.60 -0.90
C PHE A 168 3.69 -7.84 0.40
N GLY A 169 4.19 -8.42 1.48
CA GLY A 169 4.25 -7.79 2.79
C GLY A 169 5.69 -7.63 3.25
N LYS A 170 5.96 -6.55 3.97
CA LYS A 170 7.18 -6.39 4.74
C LYS A 170 6.86 -6.09 6.19
N CYS A 171 7.63 -6.68 7.09
CA CYS A 171 7.73 -6.24 8.46
C CYS A 171 9.17 -5.76 8.66
N SER A 172 9.33 -4.49 9.02
CA SER A 172 10.63 -3.89 9.34
C SER A 172 10.61 -3.45 10.80
N LEU A 173 11.26 -4.23 11.67
CA LEU A 173 11.50 -3.87 13.07
C LEU A 173 12.96 -4.17 13.42
N ALA A 174 13.62 -3.26 14.14
CA ALA A 174 14.98 -3.45 14.68
C ALA A 174 16.05 -3.91 13.66
N GLY A 175 15.97 -3.47 12.41
CA GLY A 175 16.98 -3.77 11.38
C GLY A 175 16.82 -5.11 10.67
N GLY A 176 15.88 -5.96 11.10
CA GLY A 176 15.46 -7.16 10.37
C GLY A 176 14.28 -6.85 9.44
N GLN A 177 14.36 -7.33 8.19
CA GLN A 177 13.23 -7.29 7.24
C GLN A 177 12.68 -8.69 7.04
N HIS A 178 11.46 -8.94 7.54
CA HIS A 178 10.72 -10.15 7.22
C HIS A 178 9.83 -9.91 6.02
N SER A 179 9.85 -10.85 5.07
CA SER A 179 9.13 -10.73 3.80
C SER A 179 7.99 -11.73 3.75
N TYR A 180 6.88 -11.30 3.15
CA TYR A 180 5.67 -12.10 3.05
C TYR A 180 5.14 -12.09 1.62
N GLY A 181 4.71 -13.25 1.15
CA GLY A 181 3.85 -13.40 -0.02
C GLY A 181 2.41 -13.44 0.46
N ILE A 182 1.53 -12.68 -0.18
CA ILE A 182 0.14 -12.54 0.24
C ILE A 182 -0.77 -12.96 -0.91
N ASP A 183 -1.68 -13.90 -0.63
CA ASP A 183 -2.70 -14.34 -1.58
C ASP A 183 -3.95 -13.42 -1.57
N TYR A 184 -4.90 -13.70 -2.45
CA TYR A 184 -6.17 -12.95 -2.52
C TYR A 184 -7.08 -13.15 -1.29
N ASN A 185 -6.81 -14.15 -0.45
CA ASN A 185 -7.51 -14.37 0.82
C ASN A 185 -6.83 -13.66 1.99
N PHE A 186 -5.87 -12.77 1.72
CA PHE A 186 -5.12 -12.02 2.72
C PHE A 186 -4.32 -12.89 3.70
N LYS A 187 -3.94 -14.11 3.27
CA LYS A 187 -3.00 -14.94 4.02
C LYS A 187 -1.58 -14.53 3.67
N ALA A 188 -0.82 -14.12 4.68
CA ALA A 188 0.59 -13.76 4.55
C ALA A 188 1.47 -14.96 4.89
N TYR A 189 2.17 -15.48 3.89
CA TYR A 189 3.11 -16.58 3.99
C TYR A 189 4.54 -16.03 4.08
N PRO A 190 5.36 -16.45 5.06
CA PRO A 190 6.74 -16.01 5.16
C PRO A 190 7.53 -16.53 3.95
N ILE A 191 8.22 -15.64 3.26
CA ILE A 191 9.03 -15.97 2.08
C ILE A 191 10.38 -15.28 2.14
N LYS A 192 11.36 -15.81 1.39
CA LYS A 192 12.64 -15.15 1.16
C LYS A 192 12.59 -14.46 -0.19
N VAL A 193 12.71 -13.14 -0.19
CA VAL A 193 12.59 -12.31 -1.38
C VAL A 193 13.76 -11.33 -1.43
N ASP A 194 14.35 -11.19 -2.60
CA ASP A 194 15.37 -10.18 -2.86
C ASP A 194 14.70 -8.85 -3.22
N TRP A 195 14.76 -7.90 -2.29
CA TRP A 195 14.20 -6.56 -2.44
C TRP A 195 15.15 -5.59 -3.13
N ARG A 196 16.35 -6.02 -3.52
CA ARG A 196 17.32 -5.14 -4.18
C ARG A 196 16.80 -4.74 -5.57
N PRO A 197 16.90 -3.45 -5.94
CA PRO A 197 16.50 -2.99 -7.26
C PRO A 197 17.31 -3.72 -8.35
N ILE A 198 16.73 -3.86 -9.54
CA ILE A 198 17.48 -4.36 -10.70
C ILE A 198 18.56 -3.32 -11.04
N PRO A 199 19.82 -3.73 -11.28
CA PRO A 199 20.87 -2.78 -11.61
C PRO A 199 20.48 -2.12 -12.92
N LYS A 200 20.45 -0.79 -12.95
CA LYS A 200 20.22 -0.08 -14.21
C LYS A 200 21.35 -0.43 -15.17
N PRO A 201 21.07 -0.73 -16.45
CA PRO A 201 22.14 -0.90 -17.42
C PRO A 201 22.98 0.39 -17.43
N ASN A 202 24.30 0.25 -17.33
CA ASN A 202 25.21 1.38 -17.52
C ASN A 202 24.94 1.95 -18.92
N LYS A 203 24.45 3.18 -18.97
CA LYS A 203 24.35 3.95 -20.20
C LYS A 203 25.72 4.48 -20.59
#